data_AF-A0AA40I7L6-F1
#
_entry.id   AF-A0AA40I7L6-F1
#
_cell.length_a   1.000
_cell.length_b   1.000
_cell.length_c   1.000
_cell.angle_alpha   90.00
_cell.angle_beta   90.00
_cell.angle_gamma   90.00
#
_symmetry.space_group_name_H-M   'P 1'
#
loop_
_entity.id
_entity.type
_entity.pdbx_description
1 polymer ?
#
loop_
_entity_poly.entity_id
_entity_poly.type
_entity_poly.pdbx_seq_one_letter_code
_entity_poly.pdbx_strand_id
1 'polypeptide(L)'
;MCWKKDHEDIFLFSCDLSGVSPEVLGVNVEIVRFLSLFLRCCSPPLAEREWDFIMCSMLAWLETTRENYALRSVPLVQLLACVSCALACELSAFFDSTTLDPAGQLPANLVSEWKEFFSHGIHSLLLPLLVTVTGESRDTSETSFQNAVLKPMCETLTYIPKDQLLSHKLPARLIAGQKTNLPEHLQTLLNTLAPLLLFRARPVQIAVYQMLYKLMPELPQYDQDNLKSYGDEEEEPALSPPAALMSLLHTQEDLLESILGGVPVGQIVVIRPLSEDFCSVLGYLLTWKLILTFFKASSSQLRALYSMYLRKTKSLNKLLYHLFRLMPENPTCTEAAPELSSKEPKTFFTEEVQLSIREMTTLPYHIPHLACSVYHMTLKDLPAMVRLWWNSSEKRVFNIVDRFTSKYVSSVLSLQEITAVQTSTQLFNGMTVKARATTREVMATYSIEDIVIELIIQLPSNYPLGSITVESGRRVGVAVQQWRNWMLQLSTYLTHQNGSIMEGLALWKNNVDKRFEGVEDCMICFSVIHGFNYSLPKKACRTCKKKFHSACLGFFKYKA
;
A
#
# COMPACT_ATOMS: atom_id res chain seq x y z
N MET A 1 12.59 -25.16 36.76
CA MET A 1 11.41 -24.85 37.59
C MET A 1 11.67 -25.03 39.10
N CYS A 2 12.60 -24.26 39.70
CA CYS A 2 12.82 -24.29 41.16
C CYS A 2 12.22 -23.05 41.84
N TRP A 3 12.32 -21.88 41.20
CA TRP A 3 11.77 -20.61 41.68
C TRP A 3 10.25 -20.58 41.87
N LYS A 4 9.52 -21.46 41.16
CA LYS A 4 8.06 -21.53 41.21
C LYS A 4 7.52 -22.08 42.55
N LYS A 5 8.30 -22.89 43.27
CA LYS A 5 7.83 -23.59 44.48
C LYS A 5 8.00 -22.79 45.77
N ASP A 6 8.88 -21.78 45.79
CA ASP A 6 9.27 -21.10 47.05
C ASP A 6 8.70 -19.69 47.21
N HIS A 7 8.19 -19.07 46.13
CA HIS A 7 7.74 -17.65 46.10
C HIS A 7 6.51 -17.40 45.22
N GLU A 8 5.62 -18.39 45.05
CA GLU A 8 4.42 -18.30 44.18
C GLU A 8 3.52 -17.10 44.56
N ASP A 9 3.44 -16.75 45.85
CA ASP A 9 2.61 -15.64 46.35
C ASP A 9 3.13 -14.23 45.98
N ILE A 10 4.38 -14.09 45.55
CA ILE A 10 5.00 -12.79 45.25
C ILE A 10 4.71 -12.36 43.82
N PHE A 11 4.67 -13.31 42.89
CA PHE A 11 4.47 -13.03 41.48
C PHE A 11 2.98 -13.17 41.15
N LEU A 12 2.36 -12.05 40.81
CA LEU A 12 0.91 -11.94 40.55
C LEU A 12 0.54 -12.58 39.21
N PHE A 13 0.71 -13.90 39.12
CA PHE A 13 0.47 -14.71 37.93
C PHE A 13 -0.95 -15.29 37.96
N SER A 14 -1.73 -14.96 36.94
CA SER A 14 -3.09 -15.48 36.67
C SER A 14 -4.00 -15.44 37.91
N CYS A 15 -3.98 -14.30 38.64
CA CYS A 15 -4.70 -14.12 39.90
C CYS A 15 -5.65 -12.91 39.88
N ASP A 16 -6.66 -12.91 40.76
CA ASP A 16 -7.54 -11.73 40.99
C ASP A 16 -6.80 -10.65 41.79
N LEU A 17 -6.81 -9.41 41.27
CA LEU A 17 -6.12 -8.26 41.85
C LEU A 17 -7.00 -7.46 42.83
N SER A 18 -8.28 -7.82 43.01
CA SER A 18 -9.24 -7.06 43.81
C SER A 18 -8.85 -6.92 45.30
N GLY A 19 -8.12 -7.90 45.85
CA GLY A 19 -7.69 -7.96 47.24
C GLY A 19 -6.17 -7.84 47.47
N VAL A 20 -5.40 -7.57 46.42
CA VAL A 20 -3.92 -7.56 46.48
C VAL A 20 -3.42 -6.25 47.08
N SER A 21 -2.40 -6.32 47.95
CA SER A 21 -1.82 -5.13 48.57
C SER A 21 -1.08 -4.25 47.54
N PRO A 22 -1.12 -2.91 47.69
CA PRO A 22 -0.38 -1.98 46.83
C PRO A 22 1.12 -2.26 46.76
N GLU A 23 1.73 -2.74 47.84
CA GLU A 23 3.16 -3.07 47.91
C GLU A 23 3.52 -4.21 46.96
N VAL A 24 2.70 -5.28 46.92
CA VAL A 24 2.93 -6.44 46.05
C VAL A 24 2.72 -6.07 44.58
N LEU A 25 1.69 -5.26 44.29
CA LEU A 25 1.49 -4.69 42.95
C LEU A 25 2.70 -3.85 42.52
N GLY A 26 3.20 -2.98 43.41
CA GLY A 26 4.38 -2.15 43.16
C GLY A 26 5.63 -2.97 42.88
N VAL A 27 5.87 -4.03 43.66
CA VAL A 27 7.00 -4.95 43.43
C VAL A 27 6.91 -5.60 42.04
N ASN A 28 5.74 -6.10 41.64
CA ASN A 28 5.56 -6.69 40.32
C ASN A 28 5.78 -5.66 39.20
N VAL A 29 5.29 -4.43 39.36
CA VAL A 29 5.53 -3.35 38.40
C VAL A 29 7.02 -3.10 38.20
N GLU A 30 7.80 -3.02 39.27
CA GLU A 30 9.24 -2.76 39.18
C GLU A 30 10.01 -3.96 38.63
N ILE A 31 9.60 -5.20 38.93
CA ILE A 31 10.16 -6.41 38.32
C ILE A 31 9.96 -6.38 36.81
N VAL A 32 8.73 -6.12 36.34
CA VAL A 32 8.43 -6.07 34.90
C VAL A 32 9.24 -4.96 34.21
N ARG A 33 9.32 -3.77 34.81
CA ARG A 33 10.13 -2.65 34.29
C ARG A 33 11.61 -3.01 34.20
N PHE A 34 12.14 -3.64 35.25
CA PHE A 34 13.52 -4.12 35.26
C PHE A 34 13.77 -5.07 34.10
N LEU A 35 12.89 -6.05 33.88
CA LEU A 35 13.03 -6.99 32.74
C LEU A 35 12.97 -6.27 31.39
N SER A 36 12.06 -5.30 31.20
CA SER A 36 11.99 -4.51 29.97
C SER A 36 13.27 -3.69 29.72
N LEU A 37 13.79 -3.04 30.77
CA LEU A 37 15.03 -2.26 30.68
C LEU A 37 16.24 -3.17 30.46
N PHE A 38 16.27 -4.32 31.10
CA PHE A 38 17.30 -5.34 30.94
C PHE A 38 17.37 -5.78 29.47
N LEU A 39 16.25 -6.13 28.84
CA LEU A 39 16.21 -6.52 27.42
C LEU A 39 16.69 -5.41 26.48
N ARG A 40 16.45 -4.13 26.82
CA ARG A 40 16.91 -2.98 26.02
C ARG A 40 18.40 -2.68 26.17
N CYS A 41 18.94 -2.83 27.37
CA CYS A 41 20.29 -2.35 27.71
C CYS A 41 21.35 -3.45 27.70
N CYS A 42 20.95 -4.69 27.94
CA CYS A 42 21.86 -5.80 28.15
C CYS A 42 21.78 -6.77 26.96
N SER A 43 22.93 -6.97 26.29
CA SER A 43 23.15 -8.03 25.30
C SER A 43 23.98 -9.24 25.81
N PRO A 44 23.93 -9.66 27.10
CA PRO A 44 24.63 -10.88 27.52
C PRO A 44 23.85 -12.12 27.06
N PRO A 45 24.53 -13.27 26.88
CA PRO A 45 23.85 -14.51 26.56
C PRO A 45 23.04 -14.96 27.78
N LEU A 46 21.73 -14.74 27.74
CA LEU A 46 20.78 -15.33 28.68
C LEU A 46 20.76 -16.84 28.49
N ALA A 47 20.80 -17.58 29.60
CA ALA A 47 20.59 -19.02 29.59
C ALA A 47 19.13 -19.37 29.23
N GLU A 48 18.90 -20.58 28.73
CA GLU A 48 17.55 -21.09 28.37
C GLU A 48 16.53 -20.89 29.50
N ARG A 49 16.91 -21.21 30.75
CA ARG A 49 16.04 -21.05 31.92
C ARG A 49 15.64 -19.60 32.23
N GLU A 50 16.48 -18.63 31.84
CA GLU A 50 16.23 -17.21 32.06
C GLU A 50 15.30 -16.67 30.98
N TRP A 51 15.47 -17.12 29.74
CA TRP A 51 14.50 -16.88 28.66
C TRP A 51 13.12 -17.45 28.98
N ASP A 52 13.07 -18.71 29.45
CA ASP A 52 11.82 -19.33 29.92
C ASP A 52 11.14 -18.49 30.99
N PHE A 53 11.90 -18.02 31.99
CA PHE A 53 11.37 -17.19 33.06
C PHE A 53 10.77 -15.90 32.51
N ILE A 54 11.50 -15.17 31.65
CA ILE A 54 11.04 -13.89 31.09
C ILE A 54 9.78 -14.08 30.25
N MET A 55 9.79 -15.03 29.31
CA MET A 55 8.68 -15.23 28.38
C MET A 55 7.43 -15.81 29.06
N CYS A 56 7.59 -16.77 29.99
CA CYS A 56 6.46 -17.32 30.74
C CYS A 56 5.86 -16.29 31.70
N SER A 57 6.70 -15.53 32.41
CA SER A 57 6.22 -14.50 33.33
C SER A 57 5.48 -13.39 32.56
N MET A 58 6.00 -12.98 31.40
CA MET A 58 5.33 -12.02 30.52
C MET A 58 3.92 -12.48 30.15
N LEU A 59 3.74 -13.73 29.68
CA LEU A 59 2.41 -14.23 29.35
C LEU A 59 1.49 -14.27 30.57
N ALA A 60 1.97 -14.75 31.71
CA ALA A 60 1.17 -14.83 32.94
C ALA A 60 0.73 -13.44 33.44
N TRP A 61 1.59 -12.42 33.35
CA TRP A 61 1.21 -11.04 33.68
C TRP A 61 0.22 -10.44 32.66
N LEU A 62 0.31 -10.80 31.37
CA LEU A 62 -0.69 -10.42 30.37
C LEU A 62 -2.05 -11.09 30.62
N GLU A 63 -2.06 -12.36 31.01
CA GLU A 63 -3.29 -13.07 31.41
C GLU A 63 -3.94 -12.37 32.60
N THR A 64 -3.15 -12.10 33.64
CA THR A 64 -3.59 -11.34 34.83
C THR A 64 -4.17 -9.98 34.45
N THR A 65 -3.50 -9.27 33.54
CA THR A 65 -3.96 -7.96 33.03
C THR A 65 -5.32 -8.07 32.35
N ARG A 66 -5.52 -9.10 31.52
CA ARG A 66 -6.76 -9.33 30.78
C ARG A 66 -7.91 -9.70 31.74
N GLU A 67 -7.68 -10.61 32.67
CA GLU A 67 -8.69 -11.09 33.62
C GLU A 67 -9.16 -9.98 34.57
N ASN A 68 -8.26 -9.04 34.89
CA ASN A 68 -8.52 -7.93 35.82
C ASN A 68 -8.83 -6.60 35.12
N TYR A 69 -9.19 -6.61 33.83
CA TYR A 69 -9.50 -5.39 33.06
C TYR A 69 -10.61 -4.52 33.69
N ALA A 70 -11.54 -5.12 34.43
CA ALA A 70 -12.57 -4.40 35.17
C ALA A 70 -12.00 -3.42 36.22
N LEU A 71 -10.78 -3.68 36.73
CA LEU A 71 -10.09 -2.87 37.72
C LEU A 71 -9.18 -1.79 37.09
N ARG A 72 -9.32 -1.50 35.80
CA ARG A 72 -8.52 -0.50 35.05
C ARG A 72 -8.52 0.91 35.64
N SER A 73 -9.50 1.26 36.47
CA SER A 73 -9.57 2.55 37.16
C SER A 73 -8.60 2.65 38.34
N VAL A 74 -8.06 1.52 38.81
CA VAL A 74 -7.10 1.46 39.92
C VAL A 74 -5.69 1.79 39.39
N PRO A 75 -5.01 2.83 39.93
CA PRO A 75 -3.69 3.29 39.47
C PRO A 75 -2.64 2.21 39.28
N LEU A 76 -2.41 1.38 40.29
CA LEU A 76 -1.36 0.36 40.25
C LEU A 76 -1.72 -0.82 39.35
N VAL A 77 -2.99 -1.19 39.26
CA VAL A 77 -3.44 -2.24 38.33
C VAL A 77 -3.26 -1.78 36.89
N GLN A 78 -3.62 -0.53 36.58
CA GLN A 78 -3.39 0.01 35.25
C GLN A 78 -1.90 0.15 34.94
N LEU A 79 -1.08 0.53 35.93
CA LEU A 79 0.35 0.61 35.74
C LEU A 79 0.95 -0.77 35.45
N LEU A 80 0.54 -1.81 36.20
CA LEU A 80 0.90 -3.20 35.95
C LEU A 80 0.51 -3.60 34.52
N ALA A 81 -0.72 -3.34 34.10
CA ALA A 81 -1.18 -3.60 32.74
C ALA A 81 -0.29 -2.92 31.67
N CYS A 82 0.09 -1.66 31.90
CA CYS A 82 0.95 -0.91 30.99
C CYS A 82 2.35 -1.53 30.87
N VAL A 83 2.98 -1.88 32.00
CA VAL A 83 4.34 -2.43 31.98
C VAL A 83 4.35 -3.87 31.44
N SER A 84 3.30 -4.66 31.69
CA SER A 84 3.15 -6.00 31.12
C SER A 84 3.02 -5.95 29.60
N CYS A 85 2.18 -5.05 29.06
CA CYS A 85 2.11 -4.82 27.62
C CYS A 85 3.44 -4.28 27.07
N ALA A 86 4.14 -3.42 27.81
CA ALA A 86 5.42 -2.89 27.37
C ALA A 86 6.49 -4.00 27.28
N LEU A 87 6.56 -4.91 28.26
CA LEU A 87 7.47 -6.06 28.22
C LEU A 87 7.18 -6.96 27.02
N ALA A 88 5.90 -7.23 26.73
CA ALA A 88 5.49 -7.97 25.55
C ALA A 88 5.95 -7.27 24.26
N CYS A 89 5.79 -5.94 24.19
CA CYS A 89 6.27 -5.13 23.07
C CYS A 89 7.79 -5.21 22.89
N GLU A 90 8.58 -5.14 23.98
CA GLU A 90 10.05 -5.25 23.89
C GLU A 90 10.48 -6.62 23.36
N LEU A 91 9.85 -7.69 23.83
CA LEU A 91 10.11 -9.04 23.33
C LEU A 91 9.70 -9.17 21.86
N SER A 92 8.54 -8.64 21.48
CA SER A 92 8.12 -8.62 20.07
C SER A 92 9.10 -7.86 19.18
N ALA A 93 9.57 -6.68 19.61
CA ALA A 93 10.56 -5.91 18.88
C ALA A 93 11.92 -6.63 18.78
N PHE A 94 12.36 -7.28 19.87
CA PHE A 94 13.58 -8.08 19.90
C PHE A 94 13.51 -9.20 18.84
N PHE A 95 12.45 -10.02 18.87
CA PHE A 95 12.23 -11.15 17.98
C PHE A 95 11.79 -10.81 16.54
N ASP A 96 11.43 -9.56 16.27
CA ASP A 96 11.18 -9.06 14.90
C ASP A 96 12.45 -8.51 14.25
N SER A 97 13.50 -8.24 15.03
CA SER A 97 14.73 -7.63 14.52
C SER A 97 15.48 -8.54 13.53
N THR A 98 15.93 -7.97 12.41
CA THR A 98 16.64 -8.70 11.33
C THR A 98 18.07 -9.12 11.67
N THR A 99 18.54 -8.79 12.88
CA THR A 99 19.91 -9.04 13.37
C THR A 99 19.91 -9.85 14.67
N LEU A 100 18.93 -10.73 14.82
CA LEU A 100 18.67 -11.51 16.03
C LEU A 100 19.86 -12.31 16.57
N ASP A 101 20.74 -12.80 15.69
CA ASP A 101 21.85 -13.63 16.13
C ASP A 101 23.08 -13.54 15.21
N PRO A 102 23.88 -12.46 15.28
CA PRO A 102 25.11 -12.35 14.50
C PRO A 102 26.20 -13.31 14.99
N ALA A 103 26.08 -13.86 16.21
CA ALA A 103 27.15 -14.53 16.94
C ALA A 103 26.84 -15.98 17.41
N GLY A 104 25.66 -16.52 17.12
CA GLY A 104 25.26 -17.88 17.53
C GLY A 104 24.98 -18.03 19.03
N GLN A 105 24.57 -16.97 19.70
CA GLN A 105 24.49 -16.90 21.17
C GLN A 105 23.09 -17.21 21.72
N LEU A 106 22.07 -17.30 20.86
CA LEU A 106 20.71 -17.64 21.29
C LEU A 106 20.53 -19.16 21.43
N PRO A 107 19.70 -19.62 22.39
CA PRO A 107 19.30 -21.01 22.47
C PRO A 107 18.62 -21.49 21.17
N ALA A 108 18.93 -22.72 20.73
CA ALA A 108 18.58 -23.22 19.40
C ALA A 108 17.07 -23.20 19.07
N ASN A 109 16.20 -23.45 20.06
CA ASN A 109 14.75 -23.52 19.86
C ASN A 109 14.01 -22.22 20.23
N LEU A 110 14.72 -21.21 20.73
CA LEU A 110 14.10 -20.01 21.30
C LEU A 110 13.22 -19.27 20.29
N VAL A 111 13.72 -19.12 19.05
CA VAL A 111 13.00 -18.40 17.99
C VAL A 111 11.78 -19.19 17.50
N SER A 112 11.86 -20.52 17.41
CA SER A 112 10.71 -21.36 17.06
C SER A 112 9.66 -21.34 18.17
N GLU A 113 10.06 -21.46 19.43
CA GLU A 113 9.17 -21.39 20.59
C GLU A 113 8.48 -20.02 20.68
N TRP A 114 9.23 -18.94 20.42
CA TRP A 114 8.67 -17.60 20.32
C TRP A 114 7.55 -17.54 19.28
N LYS A 115 7.80 -18.01 18.06
CA LYS A 115 6.84 -17.92 16.95
C LYS A 115 5.61 -18.80 17.17
N GLU A 116 5.80 -20.03 17.64
CA GLU A 116 4.75 -21.04 17.74
C GLU A 116 3.91 -20.91 19.01
N PHE A 117 4.51 -20.44 20.11
CA PHE A 117 3.84 -20.40 21.41
C PHE A 117 3.67 -18.97 21.94
N PHE A 118 4.77 -18.24 22.18
CA PHE A 118 4.71 -16.98 22.93
C PHE A 118 4.06 -15.84 22.14
N SER A 119 4.42 -15.66 20.87
CA SER A 119 3.79 -14.69 19.97
C SER A 119 2.28 -14.96 19.85
N HIS A 120 1.90 -16.20 19.58
CA HIS A 120 0.49 -16.58 19.52
C HIS A 120 -0.23 -16.32 20.85
N GLY A 121 0.39 -16.65 21.98
CA GLY A 121 -0.12 -16.35 23.32
C GLY A 121 -0.43 -14.87 23.50
N ILE A 122 0.55 -13.99 23.25
CA ILE A 122 0.41 -12.53 23.35
C ILE A 122 -0.79 -12.06 22.52
N HIS A 123 -0.83 -12.40 21.24
CA HIS A 123 -1.84 -11.87 20.33
C HIS A 123 -3.23 -12.44 20.60
N SER A 124 -3.34 -13.69 21.06
CA SER A 124 -4.60 -14.28 21.49
C SER A 124 -5.21 -13.61 22.74
N LEU A 125 -4.37 -13.00 23.58
CA LEU A 125 -4.81 -12.24 24.75
C LEU A 125 -5.13 -10.78 24.39
N LEU A 126 -4.23 -10.11 23.66
CA LEU A 126 -4.29 -8.68 23.42
C LEU A 126 -5.32 -8.28 22.35
N LEU A 127 -5.52 -9.09 21.30
CA LEU A 127 -6.46 -8.73 20.23
C LEU A 127 -7.92 -8.69 20.73
N PRO A 128 -8.43 -9.70 21.48
CA PRO A 128 -9.74 -9.58 22.12
C PRO A 128 -9.81 -8.47 23.16
N LEU A 129 -8.73 -8.28 23.95
CA LEU A 129 -8.68 -7.21 24.94
C LEU A 129 -8.81 -5.82 24.30
N LEU A 130 -8.18 -5.57 23.15
CA LEU A 130 -8.36 -4.33 22.38
C LEU A 130 -9.84 -4.10 22.03
N VAL A 131 -10.54 -5.13 21.57
CA VAL A 131 -11.97 -5.05 21.21
C VAL A 131 -12.82 -4.74 22.44
N THR A 132 -12.55 -5.39 23.58
CA THR A 132 -13.22 -5.09 24.86
C THR A 132 -12.95 -3.67 25.32
N VAL A 133 -11.68 -3.23 25.29
CA VAL A 133 -11.30 -1.88 25.76
C VAL A 133 -11.97 -0.80 24.93
N THR A 134 -11.92 -0.92 23.60
CA THR A 134 -12.49 0.06 22.68
C THR A 134 -14.03 0.02 22.65
N GLY A 135 -14.65 -1.12 22.95
CA GLY A 135 -16.11 -1.25 23.05
C GLY A 135 -16.72 -0.66 24.33
N GLU A 136 -15.99 -0.70 25.45
CA GLU A 136 -16.47 -0.17 26.74
C GLU A 136 -16.04 1.28 27.02
N SER A 137 -15.09 1.81 26.24
CA SER A 137 -14.50 3.11 26.55
C SER A 137 -15.49 4.26 26.36
N ARG A 138 -15.70 5.04 27.42
CA ARG A 138 -16.48 6.29 27.40
C ARG A 138 -15.64 7.51 27.03
N ASP A 139 -14.37 7.50 27.43
CA ASP A 139 -13.40 8.53 27.11
C ASP A 139 -12.42 7.99 26.08
N THR A 140 -12.49 8.51 24.86
CA THR A 140 -11.69 8.04 23.72
C THR A 140 -10.36 8.75 23.59
N SER A 141 -10.02 9.70 24.48
CA SER A 141 -8.79 10.47 24.41
C SER A 141 -7.55 9.63 24.76
N GLU A 142 -6.51 9.69 23.93
CA GLU A 142 -5.25 8.97 24.20
C GLU A 142 -4.46 9.52 25.40
N THR A 143 -4.78 10.72 25.89
CA THR A 143 -4.16 11.30 27.09
C THR A 143 -4.92 10.92 28.37
N SER A 144 -6.07 10.26 28.24
CA SER A 144 -6.84 9.79 29.38
C SER A 144 -6.08 8.73 30.15
N PHE A 145 -6.12 8.81 31.48
CA PHE A 145 -5.55 7.79 32.36
C PHE A 145 -6.09 6.41 31.98
N GLN A 146 -7.40 6.26 31.78
CA GLN A 146 -8.05 4.99 31.43
C GLN A 146 -7.52 4.36 30.12
N ASN A 147 -6.92 5.16 29.24
CA ASN A 147 -6.37 4.72 27.97
C ASN A 147 -4.84 4.57 27.98
N ALA A 148 -4.17 4.74 29.13
CA ALA A 148 -2.71 4.63 29.24
C ALA A 148 -2.19 3.28 28.70
N VAL A 149 -2.94 2.19 28.94
CA VAL A 149 -2.61 0.84 28.47
C VAL A 149 -2.68 0.70 26.94
N LEU A 150 -3.48 1.53 26.25
CA LEU A 150 -3.64 1.46 24.79
C LEU A 150 -2.31 1.69 24.09
N LYS A 151 -1.42 2.55 24.61
CA LYS A 151 -0.12 2.82 23.98
C LYS A 151 0.74 1.54 23.84
N PRO A 152 1.19 0.90 24.94
CA PRO A 152 2.00 -0.30 24.82
C PRO A 152 1.23 -1.50 24.27
N MET A 153 -0.07 -1.62 24.52
CA MET A 153 -0.89 -2.72 23.97
C MET A 153 -1.00 -2.63 22.44
N CYS A 154 -1.36 -1.46 21.91
CA CYS A 154 -1.48 -1.26 20.47
C CYS A 154 -0.12 -1.39 19.76
N GLU A 155 0.96 -0.90 20.38
CA GLU A 155 2.31 -1.10 19.88
C GLU A 155 2.73 -2.57 19.88
N THR A 156 2.34 -3.36 20.88
CA THR A 156 2.58 -4.82 20.82
C THR A 156 1.79 -5.45 19.66
N LEU A 157 0.55 -5.01 19.44
CA LEU A 157 -0.31 -5.52 18.37
C LEU A 157 0.18 -5.15 16.97
N THR A 158 1.08 -4.16 16.80
CA THR A 158 1.71 -3.91 15.49
C THR A 158 2.54 -5.09 15.00
N TYR A 159 3.07 -5.90 15.90
CA TYR A 159 3.90 -7.07 15.60
C TYR A 159 3.11 -8.34 15.27
N ILE A 160 1.77 -8.32 15.34
CA ILE A 160 0.98 -9.52 15.08
C ILE A 160 1.26 -10.09 13.68
N PRO A 161 1.67 -11.36 13.56
CA PRO A 161 1.86 -11.99 12.26
C PRO A 161 0.56 -12.10 11.49
N LYS A 162 0.67 -12.07 10.17
CA LYS A 162 -0.48 -12.20 9.26
C LYS A 162 -1.24 -13.51 9.46
N ASP A 163 -0.54 -14.62 9.62
CA ASP A 163 -1.17 -15.94 9.80
C ASP A 163 -2.04 -15.99 11.06
N GLN A 164 -1.56 -15.35 12.14
CA GLN A 164 -2.31 -15.25 13.40
C GLN A 164 -3.51 -14.30 13.30
N LEU A 165 -3.42 -13.24 12.49
CA LEU A 165 -4.57 -12.40 12.16
C LEU A 165 -5.64 -13.20 11.42
N LEU A 166 -5.25 -14.04 10.45
CA LEU A 166 -6.17 -14.88 9.70
C LEU A 166 -6.82 -15.97 10.58
N SER A 167 -6.10 -16.49 11.57
CA SER A 167 -6.59 -17.51 12.52
C SER A 167 -7.21 -16.93 13.80
N HIS A 168 -7.72 -15.70 13.76
CA HIS A 168 -8.26 -15.03 14.95
C HIS A 168 -9.46 -15.78 15.56
N LYS A 169 -9.70 -15.57 16.86
CA LYS A 169 -10.86 -16.12 17.60
C LYS A 169 -11.88 -15.07 18.04
N LEU A 170 -11.90 -13.92 17.36
CA LEU A 170 -12.88 -12.85 17.60
C LEU A 170 -14.33 -13.34 17.38
N PRO A 171 -15.30 -12.84 18.16
CA PRO A 171 -16.72 -13.14 17.96
C PRO A 171 -17.19 -12.74 16.56
N ALA A 172 -18.05 -13.58 15.95
CA ALA A 172 -18.57 -13.34 14.61
C ALA A 172 -19.28 -11.98 14.51
N ARG A 173 -18.93 -11.19 13.49
CA ARG A 173 -19.51 -9.86 13.24
C ARG A 173 -19.86 -9.70 11.76
N LEU A 174 -20.94 -10.33 11.35
CA LEU A 174 -21.45 -10.31 9.97
C LEU A 174 -22.53 -9.23 9.82
N ILE A 175 -22.53 -8.52 8.68
CA ILE A 175 -23.52 -7.49 8.38
C ILE A 175 -24.52 -8.04 7.37
N ALA A 176 -25.81 -8.04 7.72
CA ALA A 176 -26.85 -8.55 6.86
C ALA A 176 -26.92 -7.76 5.53
N GLY A 177 -26.97 -8.48 4.40
CA GLY A 177 -27.04 -7.87 3.07
C GLY A 177 -25.72 -7.32 2.53
N GLN A 178 -24.60 -7.49 3.25
CA GLN A 178 -23.27 -7.14 2.75
C GLN A 178 -22.88 -8.07 1.58
N LYS A 179 -22.91 -7.55 0.34
CA LYS A 179 -22.42 -8.28 -0.84
C LYS A 179 -20.88 -8.35 -0.79
N THR A 180 -20.32 -9.55 -0.63
CA THR A 180 -18.87 -9.75 -0.61
C THR A 180 -18.51 -11.21 -0.91
N ASN A 181 -17.37 -11.44 -1.55
CA ASN A 181 -16.79 -12.77 -1.75
C ASN A 181 -15.82 -13.18 -0.61
N LEU A 182 -15.65 -12.32 0.40
CA LEU A 182 -14.74 -12.59 1.50
C LEU A 182 -15.30 -13.68 2.42
N PRO A 183 -14.46 -14.63 2.89
CA PRO A 183 -14.81 -15.58 3.95
C PRO A 183 -15.32 -14.92 5.24
N GLU A 184 -16.15 -15.62 6.00
CA GLU A 184 -16.76 -15.10 7.23
C GLU A 184 -15.76 -14.61 8.30
N HIS A 185 -14.60 -15.27 8.42
CA HIS A 185 -13.55 -14.85 9.35
C HIS A 185 -12.98 -13.48 8.94
N LEU A 186 -12.64 -13.30 7.65
CA LEU A 186 -12.18 -11.99 7.14
C LEU A 186 -13.26 -10.91 7.24
N GLN A 187 -14.52 -11.24 6.98
CA GLN A 187 -15.63 -10.30 7.20
C GLN A 187 -15.71 -9.87 8.67
N THR A 188 -15.65 -10.83 9.59
CA THR A 188 -15.66 -10.58 11.04
C THR A 188 -14.50 -9.68 11.46
N LEU A 189 -13.29 -9.97 10.97
CA LEU A 189 -12.09 -9.18 11.28
C LEU A 189 -12.22 -7.75 10.76
N LEU A 190 -12.61 -7.56 9.50
CA LEU A 190 -12.79 -6.24 8.89
C LEU A 190 -13.90 -5.44 9.57
N ASN A 191 -15.05 -6.06 9.82
CA ASN A 191 -16.20 -5.42 10.47
C ASN A 191 -15.91 -5.07 11.94
N THR A 192 -14.95 -5.75 12.57
CA THR A 192 -14.50 -5.45 13.93
C THR A 192 -13.44 -4.37 13.96
N LEU A 193 -12.40 -4.47 13.12
CA LEU A 193 -11.23 -3.60 13.17
C LEU A 193 -11.41 -2.29 12.39
N ALA A 194 -12.00 -2.31 11.19
CA ALA A 194 -12.09 -1.10 10.36
C ALA A 194 -12.79 0.09 11.09
N PRO A 195 -13.91 -0.11 11.81
CA PRO A 195 -14.54 0.99 12.56
C PRO A 195 -13.63 1.64 13.62
N LEU A 196 -12.62 0.93 14.13
CA LEU A 196 -11.68 1.47 15.12
C LEU A 196 -10.75 2.53 14.52
N LEU A 197 -10.71 2.72 13.21
CA LEU A 197 -10.07 3.88 12.58
C LEU A 197 -10.80 5.20 12.88
N LEU A 198 -12.04 5.17 13.41
CA LEU A 198 -12.72 6.35 13.97
C LEU A 198 -12.43 6.58 15.46
N PHE A 199 -11.76 5.63 16.12
CA PHE A 199 -11.48 5.73 17.55
C PHE A 199 -10.50 6.89 17.80
N ARG A 200 -10.84 7.80 18.73
CA ARG A 200 -10.11 9.07 18.93
C ARG A 200 -8.78 8.93 19.69
N ALA A 201 -8.09 7.81 19.49
CA ALA A 201 -6.76 7.56 20.01
C ALA A 201 -5.83 7.04 18.91
N ARG A 202 -4.74 7.77 18.65
CA ARG A 202 -3.74 7.39 17.64
C ARG A 202 -3.18 5.98 17.80
N PRO A 203 -2.85 5.48 19.02
CA PRO A 203 -2.34 4.12 19.17
C PRO A 203 -3.26 3.07 18.56
N VAL A 204 -4.58 3.21 18.79
CA VAL A 204 -5.60 2.30 18.23
C VAL A 204 -5.64 2.42 16.72
N GLN A 205 -5.74 3.64 16.18
CA GLN A 205 -5.81 3.87 14.74
C GLN A 205 -4.57 3.34 14.00
N ILE A 206 -3.37 3.56 14.54
CA ILE A 206 -2.10 3.11 13.96
C ILE A 206 -2.01 1.58 14.00
N ALA A 207 -2.28 0.94 15.14
CA ALA A 207 -2.20 -0.51 15.25
C ALA A 207 -3.21 -1.21 14.34
N VAL A 208 -4.46 -0.73 14.33
CA VAL A 208 -5.52 -1.22 13.44
C VAL A 208 -5.13 -1.06 11.99
N TYR A 209 -4.62 0.11 11.60
CA TYR A 209 -4.11 0.34 10.26
C TYR A 209 -3.03 -0.68 9.88
N GLN A 210 -2.03 -0.90 10.73
CA GLN A 210 -0.94 -1.82 10.43
C GLN A 210 -1.40 -3.29 10.35
N MET A 211 -2.34 -3.71 11.21
CA MET A 211 -2.95 -5.04 11.12
C MET A 211 -3.72 -5.20 9.80
N LEU A 212 -4.57 -4.24 9.45
CA LEU A 212 -5.35 -4.28 8.21
C LEU A 212 -4.46 -4.19 6.96
N TYR A 213 -3.40 -3.40 7.01
CA TYR A 213 -2.45 -3.21 5.90
C TYR A 213 -1.80 -4.54 5.48
N LYS A 214 -1.49 -5.43 6.43
CA LYS A 214 -0.94 -6.77 6.17
C LYS A 214 -1.89 -7.67 5.37
N LEU A 215 -3.21 -7.40 5.45
CA LEU A 215 -4.26 -8.19 4.80
C LEU A 215 -4.65 -7.64 3.43
N MET A 216 -4.55 -6.31 3.23
CA MET A 216 -5.02 -5.63 2.00
C MET A 216 -4.55 -6.28 0.69
N PRO A 217 -3.30 -6.77 0.56
CA PRO A 217 -2.84 -7.38 -0.69
C PRO A 217 -3.53 -8.68 -1.09
N GLU A 218 -4.14 -9.42 -0.16
CA GLU A 218 -4.78 -10.71 -0.45
C GLU A 218 -6.26 -10.59 -0.80
N LEU A 219 -6.92 -9.55 -0.29
CA LEU A 219 -8.37 -9.42 -0.43
C LEU A 219 -8.86 -9.40 -1.90
N PRO A 220 -8.16 -8.78 -2.87
CA PRO A 220 -8.59 -8.79 -4.27
C PRO A 220 -8.68 -10.19 -4.88
N GLN A 221 -7.94 -11.18 -4.36
CA GLN A 221 -7.94 -12.54 -4.91
C GLN A 221 -9.33 -13.18 -4.83
N TYR A 222 -10.09 -12.92 -3.77
CA TYR A 222 -11.44 -13.45 -3.60
C TYR A 222 -12.41 -12.93 -4.66
N ASP A 223 -12.24 -11.69 -5.10
CA ASP A 223 -13.02 -11.14 -6.21
C ASP A 223 -12.51 -11.63 -7.57
N GLN A 224 -11.19 -11.81 -7.70
CA GLN A 224 -10.55 -12.35 -8.90
C GLN A 224 -11.06 -13.76 -9.22
N ASP A 225 -11.18 -14.63 -8.23
CA ASP A 225 -11.66 -16.01 -8.38
C ASP A 225 -13.14 -16.06 -8.80
N ASN A 226 -13.90 -15.01 -8.49
CA ASN A 226 -15.34 -14.91 -8.77
C ASN A 226 -15.68 -13.98 -9.95
N LEU A 227 -14.69 -13.49 -10.71
CA LEU A 227 -14.87 -12.54 -11.81
C LEU A 227 -15.94 -12.93 -12.85
N LYS A 228 -16.09 -14.24 -13.12
CA LYS A 228 -17.06 -14.76 -14.09
C LYS A 228 -18.52 -14.54 -13.67
N SER A 229 -18.78 -14.39 -12.37
CA SER A 229 -20.13 -14.19 -11.83
C SER A 229 -20.69 -12.77 -12.07
N TYR A 230 -19.85 -11.83 -12.50
CA TYR A 230 -20.22 -10.42 -12.70
C TYR A 230 -20.54 -10.05 -14.17
N GLY A 231 -20.53 -11.02 -15.08
CA GLY A 231 -20.63 -10.78 -16.53
C GLY A 231 -22.05 -10.64 -17.11
N ASP A 232 -23.09 -10.83 -16.31
CA ASP A 232 -24.48 -11.01 -16.79
C ASP A 232 -25.41 -9.80 -16.55
N GLU A 233 -24.93 -8.66 -16.03
CA GLU A 233 -25.75 -7.47 -15.76
C GLU A 233 -25.59 -6.37 -16.86
N GLU A 234 -26.71 -5.77 -17.31
CA GLU A 234 -26.77 -4.77 -18.40
C GLU A 234 -26.19 -3.38 -18.02
N GLU A 235 -25.88 -3.11 -16.75
CA GLU A 235 -25.25 -1.86 -16.30
C GLU A 235 -23.72 -1.90 -16.38
N GLU A 236 -23.06 -0.75 -16.52
CA GLU A 236 -21.60 -0.64 -16.36
C GLU A 236 -21.17 -1.30 -15.03
N PRO A 237 -20.53 -2.48 -15.06
CA PRO A 237 -20.29 -3.26 -13.86
C PRO A 237 -19.33 -2.50 -12.96
N ALA A 238 -19.72 -2.32 -11.71
CA ALA A 238 -18.92 -1.66 -10.69
C ALA A 238 -18.87 -2.56 -9.46
N LEU A 239 -17.66 -2.88 -9.03
CA LEU A 239 -17.44 -3.68 -7.82
C LEU A 239 -17.02 -2.74 -6.69
N SER A 240 -17.58 -2.90 -5.51
CA SER A 240 -17.15 -2.13 -4.34
C SER A 240 -15.85 -2.72 -3.78
N PRO A 241 -14.87 -1.89 -3.35
CA PRO A 241 -13.88 -2.33 -2.38
C PRO A 241 -14.54 -2.88 -1.10
N PRO A 242 -13.80 -3.52 -0.17
CA PRO A 242 -14.37 -4.14 1.02
C PRO A 242 -15.37 -3.21 1.74
N ALA A 243 -16.61 -3.67 1.90
CA ALA A 243 -17.72 -2.81 2.30
C ALA A 243 -17.50 -2.15 3.69
N ALA A 244 -16.79 -2.82 4.60
CA ALA A 244 -16.39 -2.26 5.89
C ALA A 244 -15.57 -0.97 5.74
N LEU A 245 -14.60 -0.96 4.80
CA LEU A 245 -13.76 0.20 4.51
C LEU A 245 -14.56 1.29 3.81
N MET A 246 -15.46 0.93 2.88
CA MET A 246 -16.27 1.93 2.18
C MET A 246 -17.30 2.57 3.11
N SER A 247 -17.98 1.80 3.98
CA SER A 247 -18.91 2.36 4.96
C SER A 247 -18.22 3.31 5.94
N LEU A 248 -17.04 2.91 6.43
CA LEU A 248 -16.15 3.77 7.22
C LEU A 248 -15.78 5.05 6.47
N LEU A 249 -15.36 4.93 5.20
CA LEU A 249 -14.92 6.05 4.39
C LEU A 249 -16.03 7.09 4.23
N HIS A 250 -17.26 6.69 3.90
CA HIS A 250 -18.38 7.63 3.78
C HIS A 250 -18.62 8.39 5.09
N THR A 251 -18.57 7.69 6.23
CA THR A 251 -18.68 8.33 7.56
C THR A 251 -17.57 9.35 7.79
N GLN A 252 -16.33 9.00 7.44
CA GLN A 252 -15.18 9.91 7.58
C GLN A 252 -15.27 11.11 6.64
N GLU A 253 -15.75 10.93 5.41
CA GLU A 253 -15.96 12.02 4.46
C GLU A 253 -16.93 13.05 5.00
N ASP A 254 -18.08 12.61 5.55
CA ASP A 254 -19.08 13.52 6.13
C ASP A 254 -18.50 14.30 7.33
N LEU A 255 -17.69 13.64 8.17
CA LEU A 255 -16.98 14.31 9.26
C LEU A 255 -15.99 15.36 8.74
N LEU A 256 -15.24 15.03 7.69
CA LEU A 256 -14.21 15.91 7.13
C LEU A 256 -14.79 17.12 6.40
N GLU A 257 -16.01 17.06 5.89
CA GLU A 257 -16.67 18.25 5.32
C GLU A 257 -16.83 19.36 6.38
N SER A 258 -17.07 19.00 7.65
CA SER A 258 -17.14 19.98 8.74
C SER A 258 -15.78 20.62 9.07
N ILE A 259 -14.68 19.88 8.87
CA ILE A 259 -13.30 20.32 9.20
C ILE A 259 -12.68 21.09 8.02
N LEU A 260 -12.90 20.62 6.79
CA LEU A 260 -12.18 21.06 5.59
C LEU A 260 -13.08 21.78 4.58
N GLY A 261 -14.40 21.58 4.61
CA GLY A 261 -15.33 22.03 3.57
C GLY A 261 -15.37 23.55 3.39
N GLY A 262 -15.21 24.31 4.48
CA GLY A 262 -15.17 25.77 4.47
C GLY A 262 -13.88 26.37 3.89
N VAL A 263 -12.84 25.56 3.65
CA VAL A 263 -11.52 26.05 3.22
C VAL A 263 -11.32 25.81 1.72
N PRO A 264 -11.02 26.85 0.93
CA PRO A 264 -10.81 26.69 -0.50
C PRO A 264 -9.44 26.04 -0.78
N VAL A 265 -9.36 25.22 -1.83
CA VAL A 265 -8.13 24.54 -2.27
C VAL A 265 -6.95 25.50 -2.42
N GLY A 266 -5.75 25.13 -1.94
CA GLY A 266 -4.58 26.04 -1.97
C GLY A 266 -4.53 27.02 -0.81
N GLN A 267 -5.46 26.96 0.14
CA GLN A 267 -5.23 27.35 1.52
C GLN A 267 -5.02 26.08 2.34
N ILE A 268 -4.12 26.14 3.32
CA ILE A 268 -3.73 25.00 4.14
C ILE A 268 -4.47 25.06 5.47
N VAL A 269 -5.10 23.95 5.85
CA VAL A 269 -5.70 23.76 7.16
C VAL A 269 -4.64 23.24 8.11
N VAL A 270 -4.36 24.00 9.17
CA VAL A 270 -3.45 23.57 10.23
C VAL A 270 -4.22 22.71 11.22
N ILE A 271 -3.94 21.40 11.21
CA ILE A 271 -4.53 20.45 12.14
C ILE A 271 -3.67 20.37 13.39
N ARG A 272 -4.24 20.72 14.56
CA ARG A 272 -3.52 20.71 15.83
C ARG A 272 -3.24 19.26 16.28
N PRO A 273 -1.99 18.88 16.59
CA PRO A 273 -1.69 17.57 17.13
C PRO A 273 -2.54 17.20 18.35
N LEU A 274 -2.97 15.94 18.42
CA LEU A 274 -3.78 15.37 19.52
C LEU A 274 -5.20 15.96 19.65
N SER A 275 -5.68 16.78 18.71
CA SER A 275 -7.06 17.24 18.70
C SER A 275 -8.03 16.17 18.17
N GLU A 276 -9.33 16.38 18.36
CA GLU A 276 -10.35 15.52 17.73
C GLU A 276 -10.24 15.54 16.20
N ASP A 277 -10.00 16.71 15.62
CA ASP A 277 -9.78 16.88 14.18
C ASP A 277 -8.56 16.09 13.72
N PHE A 278 -7.49 16.06 14.53
CA PHE A 278 -6.29 15.26 14.23
C PHE A 278 -6.62 13.78 14.10
N CYS A 279 -7.35 13.22 15.06
CA CYS A 279 -7.75 11.80 15.01
C CYS A 279 -8.70 11.54 13.82
N SER A 280 -9.64 12.43 13.54
CA SER A 280 -10.55 12.31 12.39
C SER A 280 -9.79 12.29 11.06
N VAL A 281 -8.84 13.22 10.87
CA VAL A 281 -8.03 13.31 9.65
C VAL A 281 -7.04 12.15 9.55
N LEU A 282 -6.40 11.76 10.66
CA LEU A 282 -5.51 10.59 10.70
C LEU A 282 -6.26 9.34 10.26
N GLY A 283 -7.39 9.03 10.90
CA GLY A 283 -8.21 7.88 10.56
C GLY A 283 -8.61 7.86 9.08
N TYR A 284 -9.02 9.00 8.53
CA TYR A 284 -9.37 9.13 7.11
C TYR A 284 -8.21 8.83 6.17
N LEU A 285 -7.04 9.40 6.43
CA LEU A 285 -5.86 9.18 5.59
C LEU A 285 -5.35 7.73 5.68
N LEU A 286 -5.43 7.11 6.86
CA LEU A 286 -5.10 5.69 7.04
C LEU A 286 -6.09 4.78 6.29
N THR A 287 -7.40 5.08 6.31
CA THR A 287 -8.40 4.38 5.49
C THR A 287 -8.05 4.46 4.00
N TRP A 288 -7.68 5.64 3.50
CA TRP A 288 -7.27 5.79 2.10
C TRP A 288 -5.99 5.03 1.77
N LYS A 289 -5.00 4.99 2.68
CA LYS A 289 -3.82 4.13 2.47
C LYS A 289 -4.22 2.67 2.33
N LEU A 290 -5.13 2.16 3.17
CA LEU A 290 -5.63 0.78 3.05
C LEU A 290 -6.31 0.53 1.70
N ILE A 291 -7.20 1.44 1.28
CA ILE A 291 -7.88 1.36 -0.02
C ILE A 291 -6.87 1.36 -1.15
N LEU A 292 -5.90 2.29 -1.17
CA LEU A 292 -4.89 2.35 -2.23
C LEU A 292 -3.98 1.11 -2.25
N THR A 293 -3.63 0.55 -1.08
CA THR A 293 -2.90 -0.72 -0.99
C THR A 293 -3.71 -1.88 -1.57
N PHE A 294 -5.02 -1.95 -1.29
CA PHE A 294 -5.93 -2.91 -1.90
C PHE A 294 -5.99 -2.77 -3.43
N PHE A 295 -6.08 -1.53 -3.94
CA PHE A 295 -6.06 -1.26 -5.38
C PHE A 295 -4.74 -1.67 -6.03
N LYS A 296 -3.60 -1.36 -5.40
CA LYS A 296 -2.27 -1.71 -5.92
C LYS A 296 -2.10 -3.23 -6.11
N ALA A 297 -2.70 -4.04 -5.23
CA ALA A 297 -2.66 -5.50 -5.33
C ALA A 297 -3.68 -6.09 -6.33
N SER A 298 -4.61 -5.28 -6.83
CA SER A 298 -5.68 -5.73 -7.73
C SER A 298 -5.19 -5.84 -9.18
N SER A 299 -5.71 -6.83 -9.91
CA SER A 299 -5.50 -6.95 -11.36
C SER A 299 -6.01 -5.73 -12.13
N SER A 300 -5.55 -5.52 -13.37
CA SER A 300 -5.99 -4.38 -14.18
C SER A 300 -7.52 -4.36 -14.40
N GLN A 301 -8.15 -5.53 -14.55
CA GLN A 301 -9.59 -5.68 -14.68
C GLN A 301 -10.33 -5.29 -13.39
N LEU A 302 -9.90 -5.83 -12.24
CA LEU A 302 -10.50 -5.49 -10.95
C LEU A 302 -10.32 -4.00 -10.62
N ARG A 303 -9.13 -3.45 -10.86
CA ARG A 303 -8.87 -2.00 -10.70
C ARG A 303 -9.85 -1.15 -11.51
N ALA A 304 -10.22 -1.57 -12.72
CA ALA A 304 -11.22 -0.85 -13.52
C ALA A 304 -12.61 -0.89 -12.86
N LEU A 305 -13.07 -2.05 -12.38
CA LEU A 305 -14.36 -2.21 -11.69
C LEU A 305 -14.43 -1.39 -10.39
N TYR A 306 -13.39 -1.45 -9.55
CA TYR A 306 -13.33 -0.66 -8.33
C TYR A 306 -13.21 0.85 -8.62
N SER A 307 -12.49 1.23 -9.68
CA SER A 307 -12.40 2.64 -10.12
C SER A 307 -13.78 3.17 -10.55
N MET A 308 -14.61 2.34 -11.20
CA MET A 308 -15.99 2.71 -11.52
C MET A 308 -16.83 2.94 -10.28
N TYR A 309 -16.67 2.14 -9.23
CA TYR A 309 -17.33 2.38 -7.94
C TYR A 309 -16.90 3.71 -7.30
N LEU A 310 -15.59 3.99 -7.23
CA LEU A 310 -15.09 5.27 -6.71
C LEU A 310 -15.54 6.47 -7.55
N ARG A 311 -15.73 6.29 -8.86
CA ARG A 311 -16.30 7.31 -9.76
C ARG A 311 -17.77 7.56 -9.46
N LYS A 312 -18.59 6.50 -9.30
CA LYS A 312 -20.02 6.61 -8.95
C LYS A 312 -20.22 7.32 -7.61
N THR A 313 -19.39 7.03 -6.61
CA THR A 313 -19.46 7.65 -5.26
C THR A 313 -18.80 9.03 -5.17
N LYS A 314 -17.98 9.43 -6.17
CA LYS A 314 -17.14 10.64 -6.15
C LYS A 314 -16.15 10.72 -4.99
N SER A 315 -15.89 9.61 -4.29
CA SER A 315 -15.01 9.56 -3.11
C SER A 315 -13.59 10.05 -3.43
N LEU A 316 -13.04 9.67 -4.59
CA LEU A 316 -11.71 10.14 -5.01
C LEU A 316 -11.65 11.66 -5.22
N ASN A 317 -12.73 12.27 -5.72
CA ASN A 317 -12.76 13.72 -5.93
C ASN A 317 -12.69 14.45 -4.57
N LYS A 318 -13.46 13.97 -3.58
CA LYS A 318 -13.41 14.50 -2.21
C LYS A 318 -12.01 14.36 -1.62
N LEU A 319 -11.39 13.17 -1.77
CA LEU A 319 -10.01 12.94 -1.35
C LEU A 319 -9.06 13.98 -1.94
N LEU A 320 -9.07 14.18 -3.27
CA LEU A 320 -8.14 15.11 -3.91
C LEU A 320 -8.33 16.53 -3.39
N TYR A 321 -9.57 16.99 -3.18
CA TYR A 321 -9.83 18.27 -2.53
C TYR A 321 -9.29 18.33 -1.09
N HIS A 322 -9.51 17.29 -0.28
CA HIS A 322 -9.01 17.21 1.09
C HIS A 322 -7.47 17.22 1.14
N LEU A 323 -6.80 16.46 0.28
CA LEU A 323 -5.33 16.40 0.25
C LEU A 323 -4.72 17.77 -0.06
N PHE A 324 -5.26 18.52 -1.02
CA PHE A 324 -4.77 19.86 -1.33
C PHE A 324 -5.13 20.94 -0.29
N ARG A 325 -5.89 20.59 0.75
CA ARG A 325 -6.11 21.41 1.95
C ARG A 325 -5.20 21.00 3.11
N LEU A 326 -4.64 19.78 3.07
CA LEU A 326 -3.80 19.20 4.15
C LEU A 326 -2.30 19.20 3.82
N MET A 327 -1.94 19.10 2.53
CA MET A 327 -0.54 19.12 2.09
C MET A 327 0.08 20.52 2.29
N PRO A 328 1.36 20.59 2.69
CA PRO A 328 2.04 21.86 2.91
C PRO A 328 2.44 22.51 1.57
N GLU A 329 2.60 23.84 1.57
CA GLU A 329 3.06 24.60 0.38
C GLU A 329 4.46 24.17 -0.08
N ASN A 330 5.30 23.78 0.90
CA ASN A 330 6.63 23.25 0.66
C ASN A 330 6.84 21.94 1.45
N PRO A 331 6.80 20.77 0.79
CA PRO A 331 6.89 19.45 1.40
C PRO A 331 8.36 19.00 1.65
N THR A 332 9.20 19.90 2.14
CA THR A 332 10.60 19.62 2.50
C THR A 332 10.72 19.13 3.93
N CYS A 333 11.53 18.09 4.16
CA CYS A 333 11.82 17.62 5.53
C CYS A 333 12.77 18.62 6.22
N THR A 334 12.28 19.36 7.23
CA THR A 334 13.06 20.37 7.96
C THR A 334 14.07 19.80 8.96
N GLU A 335 14.07 18.49 9.20
CA GLU A 335 14.81 17.84 10.30
C GLU A 335 15.97 16.92 9.86
N ALA A 336 16.41 16.96 8.61
CA ALA A 336 17.70 16.34 8.30
C ALA A 336 18.82 17.24 8.89
N ALA A 337 19.44 16.79 9.98
CA ALA A 337 20.77 17.27 10.37
C ALA A 337 21.68 17.32 9.12
N PRO A 338 22.64 18.25 9.02
CA PRO A 338 23.50 18.39 7.84
C PRO A 338 24.50 17.23 7.80
N GLU A 339 24.02 16.03 7.51
CA GLU A 339 24.85 14.90 7.17
C GLU A 339 25.16 14.97 5.67
N LEU A 340 26.46 15.01 5.40
CA LEU A 340 27.03 15.07 4.06
C LEU A 340 26.60 13.83 3.26
N SER A 341 25.92 14.02 2.12
CA SER A 341 26.27 13.41 0.80
C SER A 341 25.12 13.09 -0.18
N SER A 342 23.85 13.45 0.04
CA SER A 342 22.84 13.33 -1.03
C SER A 342 22.69 14.65 -1.81
N LYS A 343 22.89 14.62 -3.13
CA LYS A 343 22.74 15.79 -4.03
C LYS A 343 21.29 16.31 -4.13
N GLU A 344 20.31 15.58 -3.60
CA GLU A 344 18.89 15.94 -3.66
C GLU A 344 18.30 16.13 -2.25
N PRO A 345 17.45 17.15 -2.04
CA PRO A 345 16.81 17.42 -0.76
C PRO A 345 15.76 16.34 -0.45
N LYS A 346 15.75 15.84 0.78
CA LYS A 346 14.72 14.92 1.28
C LYS A 346 13.37 15.63 1.36
N THR A 347 12.32 15.00 0.82
CA THR A 347 10.96 15.52 0.80
C THR A 347 9.97 14.50 1.34
N PHE A 348 8.75 14.94 1.64
CA PHE A 348 7.64 14.05 2.00
C PHE A 348 7.24 13.07 0.89
N PHE A 349 7.76 13.23 -0.33
CA PHE A 349 7.53 12.31 -1.46
C PHE A 349 8.65 11.29 -1.67
N THR A 350 9.82 11.51 -1.07
CA THR A 350 10.97 10.59 -1.15
C THR A 350 11.13 9.75 0.12
N GLU A 351 10.74 10.30 1.27
CA GLU A 351 10.84 9.62 2.56
C GLU A 351 9.53 8.90 2.93
N GLU A 352 9.65 7.75 3.58
CA GLU A 352 8.51 7.02 4.12
C GLU A 352 8.01 7.63 5.44
N VAL A 353 6.68 7.65 5.62
CA VAL A 353 6.04 8.11 6.86
C VAL A 353 6.21 7.03 7.93
N GLN A 354 6.98 7.31 8.97
CA GLN A 354 7.10 6.44 10.13
C GLN A 354 5.99 6.74 11.15
N LEU A 355 4.99 5.86 11.21
CA LEU A 355 3.86 5.98 12.14
C LEU A 355 4.21 5.32 13.49
N SER A 356 5.05 5.99 14.28
CA SER A 356 5.38 5.54 15.64
C SER A 356 4.28 5.93 16.64
N ILE A 357 3.93 4.99 17.51
CA ILE A 357 2.95 5.20 18.59
C ILE A 357 3.55 6.02 19.74
N ARG A 358 4.85 5.83 20.03
CA ARG A 358 5.55 6.51 21.14
C ARG A 358 6.13 7.86 20.78
N GLU A 359 6.54 8.04 19.52
CA GLU A 359 7.19 9.29 19.08
C GLU A 359 6.19 10.45 19.06
N MET A 360 6.60 11.58 19.64
CA MET A 360 5.77 12.78 19.77
C MET A 360 6.38 13.99 19.09
N THR A 361 7.69 13.99 18.83
CA THR A 361 8.41 15.14 18.25
C THR A 361 7.99 15.40 16.80
N THR A 362 7.77 14.34 16.01
CA THR A 362 7.40 14.42 14.60
C THR A 362 5.90 14.58 14.36
N LEU A 363 5.08 14.57 15.42
CA LEU A 363 3.62 14.58 15.34
C LEU A 363 3.02 15.75 14.53
N PRO A 364 3.56 16.99 14.58
CA PRO A 364 3.09 18.08 13.74
C PRO A 364 3.20 17.80 12.23
N TYR A 365 4.12 16.93 11.82
CA TYR A 365 4.37 16.60 10.42
C TYR A 365 3.63 15.33 9.96
N HIS A 366 3.03 14.56 10.87
CA HIS A 366 2.35 13.30 10.54
C HIS A 366 1.22 13.51 9.52
N ILE A 367 0.31 14.45 9.75
CA ILE A 367 -0.81 14.70 8.83
C ILE A 367 -0.33 15.24 7.47
N PRO A 368 0.52 16.30 7.40
CA PRO A 368 1.07 16.78 6.13
C PRO A 368 1.81 15.69 5.32
N HIS A 369 2.69 14.92 5.98
CA HIS A 369 3.49 13.89 5.32
C HIS A 369 2.61 12.71 4.88
N LEU A 370 1.63 12.32 5.69
CA LEU A 370 0.64 11.30 5.33
C LEU A 370 -0.23 11.74 4.15
N ALA A 371 -0.66 13.00 4.10
CA ALA A 371 -1.40 13.55 2.96
C ALA A 371 -0.56 13.53 1.68
N CYS A 372 0.73 13.90 1.74
CA CYS A 372 1.65 13.77 0.62
C CYS A 372 1.82 12.29 0.19
N SER A 373 1.96 11.38 1.13
CA SER A 373 2.06 9.94 0.87
C SER A 373 0.82 9.39 0.15
N VAL A 374 -0.39 9.74 0.64
CA VAL A 374 -1.65 9.35 0.00
C VAL A 374 -1.78 9.99 -1.39
N TYR A 375 -1.39 11.25 -1.58
CA TYR A 375 -1.41 11.90 -2.90
C TYR A 375 -0.49 11.20 -3.89
N HIS A 376 0.73 10.89 -3.49
CA HIS A 376 1.70 10.15 -4.30
C HIS A 376 1.19 8.75 -4.67
N MET A 377 0.66 7.98 -3.71
CA MET A 377 0.03 6.69 -3.99
C MET A 377 -1.14 6.83 -4.97
N THR A 378 -1.99 7.85 -4.79
CA THR A 378 -3.13 8.12 -5.68
C THR A 378 -2.67 8.42 -7.12
N LEU A 379 -1.65 9.25 -7.29
CA LEU A 379 -1.07 9.55 -8.61
C LEU A 379 -0.43 8.33 -9.26
N LYS A 380 0.20 7.46 -8.48
CA LYS A 380 0.88 6.26 -8.96
C LYS A 380 -0.10 5.16 -9.36
N ASP A 381 -1.07 4.87 -8.49
CA ASP A 381 -1.92 3.70 -8.62
C ASP A 381 -3.23 3.98 -9.38
N LEU A 382 -3.71 5.24 -9.38
CA LEU A 382 -4.95 5.69 -10.04
C LEU A 382 -4.78 6.94 -10.94
N PRO A 383 -3.73 7.05 -11.77
CA PRO A 383 -3.47 8.25 -12.58
C PRO A 383 -4.63 8.62 -13.52
N ALA A 384 -5.31 7.62 -14.11
CA ALA A 384 -6.42 7.89 -15.03
C ALA A 384 -7.58 8.64 -14.36
N MET A 385 -7.94 8.25 -13.13
CA MET A 385 -9.00 8.93 -12.38
C MET A 385 -8.56 10.33 -11.94
N VAL A 386 -7.31 10.49 -11.53
CA VAL A 386 -6.76 11.81 -11.17
C VAL A 386 -6.80 12.76 -12.38
N ARG A 387 -6.43 12.30 -13.58
CA ARG A 387 -6.52 13.09 -14.81
C ARG A 387 -7.96 13.51 -15.11
N LEU A 388 -8.93 12.60 -14.96
CA LEU A 388 -10.34 12.91 -15.16
C LEU A 388 -10.84 14.00 -14.20
N TRP A 389 -10.49 13.90 -12.91
CA TRP A 389 -10.81 14.93 -11.93
C TRP A 389 -10.11 16.25 -12.25
N TRP A 390 -8.81 16.22 -12.52
CA TRP A 390 -8.01 17.41 -12.79
C TRP A 390 -8.52 18.17 -14.02
N ASN A 391 -8.80 17.47 -15.12
CA ASN A 391 -9.35 18.08 -16.35
C ASN A 391 -10.76 18.63 -16.19
N SER A 392 -11.54 18.12 -15.22
CA SER A 392 -12.89 18.61 -14.91
C SER A 392 -12.92 19.65 -13.78
N SER A 393 -11.76 19.96 -13.19
CA SER A 393 -11.65 20.92 -12.10
C SER A 393 -11.68 22.37 -12.60
N GLU A 394 -12.07 23.28 -11.72
CA GLU A 394 -12.03 24.71 -12.00
C GLU A 394 -10.60 25.19 -12.27
N LYS A 395 -10.45 26.23 -13.10
CA LYS A 395 -9.15 26.77 -13.55
C LYS A 395 -8.18 27.05 -12.40
N ARG A 396 -8.68 27.53 -11.25
CA ARG A 396 -7.84 27.80 -10.07
C ARG A 396 -7.23 26.50 -9.51
N VAL A 397 -8.06 25.48 -9.28
CA VAL A 397 -7.65 24.18 -8.77
C VAL A 397 -6.72 23.50 -9.76
N PHE A 398 -7.08 23.51 -11.04
CA PHE A 398 -6.27 22.96 -12.13
C PHE A 398 -4.82 23.47 -12.09
N ASN A 399 -4.63 24.79 -11.98
CA ASN A 399 -3.30 25.42 -11.95
C ASN A 399 -2.53 25.12 -10.65
N ILE A 400 -3.21 25.07 -9.50
CA ILE A 400 -2.59 24.74 -8.21
C ILE A 400 -2.03 23.32 -8.26
N VAL A 401 -2.85 22.38 -8.71
CA VAL A 401 -2.49 20.96 -8.84
C VAL A 401 -1.32 20.81 -9.81
N ASP A 402 -1.42 21.38 -11.01
CA ASP A 402 -0.37 21.28 -12.04
C ASP A 402 0.98 21.80 -11.54
N ARG A 403 0.99 22.99 -10.92
CA ARG A 403 2.21 23.60 -10.38
C ARG A 403 2.81 22.76 -9.27
N PHE A 404 1.99 22.27 -8.34
CA PHE A 404 2.45 21.50 -7.19
C PHE A 404 3.04 20.15 -7.62
N THR A 405 2.32 19.42 -8.47
CA THR A 405 2.73 18.09 -8.96
C THR A 405 3.99 18.18 -9.81
N SER A 406 4.05 19.13 -10.75
CA SER A 406 5.23 19.37 -11.58
C SER A 406 6.48 19.66 -10.75
N LYS A 407 6.32 20.42 -9.66
CA LYS A 407 7.44 20.86 -8.83
C LYS A 407 7.96 19.78 -7.90
N TYR A 408 7.08 19.01 -7.25
CA TYR A 408 7.48 18.14 -6.13
C TYR A 408 7.31 16.64 -6.38
N VAL A 409 6.46 16.22 -7.33
CA VAL A 409 6.07 14.81 -7.46
C VAL A 409 6.47 14.21 -8.82
N SER A 410 6.43 15.00 -9.89
CA SER A 410 6.64 14.50 -11.25
C SER A 410 8.04 13.91 -11.48
N SER A 411 9.09 14.51 -10.92
CA SER A 411 10.44 13.95 -10.99
C SER A 411 10.52 12.58 -10.32
N VAL A 412 9.95 12.44 -9.12
CA VAL A 412 9.91 11.20 -8.33
C VAL A 412 9.21 10.09 -9.10
N LEU A 413 7.98 10.33 -9.58
CA LEU A 413 7.20 9.32 -10.30
C LEU A 413 7.80 8.98 -11.66
N SER A 414 8.32 9.97 -12.40
CA SER A 414 8.98 9.71 -13.69
C SER A 414 10.24 8.87 -13.52
N LEU A 415 11.06 9.14 -12.49
CA LEU A 415 12.25 8.34 -12.18
C LEU A 415 11.87 6.91 -11.80
N GLN A 416 10.83 6.73 -10.98
CA GLN A 416 10.34 5.39 -10.60
C GLN A 416 9.89 4.58 -11.82
N GLU A 417 9.10 5.18 -12.73
CA GLU A 417 8.62 4.50 -13.94
C GLU A 417 9.78 4.15 -14.89
N ILE A 418 10.70 5.09 -15.11
CA ILE A 418 11.90 4.84 -15.93
C ILE A 418 12.78 3.74 -15.33
N THR A 419 12.99 3.76 -14.01
CA THR A 419 13.77 2.73 -13.32
C THR A 419 13.10 1.37 -13.44
N ALA A 420 11.76 1.30 -13.28
CA ALA A 420 11.00 0.07 -13.44
C ALA A 420 11.18 -0.54 -14.85
N VAL A 421 11.26 0.29 -15.89
CA VAL A 421 11.58 -0.16 -17.25
C VAL A 421 13.03 -0.66 -17.35
N GLN A 422 14.00 0.05 -16.76
CA GLN A 422 15.42 -0.35 -16.80
C GLN A 422 15.70 -1.67 -16.08
N THR A 423 15.03 -1.92 -14.96
CA THR A 423 15.20 -3.13 -14.15
C THR A 423 14.29 -4.28 -14.58
N SER A 424 13.41 -4.06 -15.58
CA SER A 424 12.48 -5.09 -16.01
C SER A 424 13.22 -6.29 -16.61
N THR A 425 12.86 -7.49 -16.17
CA THR A 425 13.36 -8.76 -16.71
C THR A 425 12.54 -9.27 -17.89
N GLN A 426 11.47 -8.55 -18.26
CA GLN A 426 10.59 -8.96 -19.35
C GLN A 426 11.33 -8.87 -20.69
N LEU A 427 11.58 -10.03 -21.29
CA LEU A 427 12.22 -10.13 -22.60
C LEU A 427 11.17 -10.21 -23.70
N PHE A 428 11.36 -9.39 -24.73
CA PHE A 428 10.54 -9.41 -25.93
C PHE A 428 11.37 -9.98 -27.08
N ASN A 429 10.90 -11.06 -27.71
CA ASN A 429 11.61 -11.61 -28.86
C ASN A 429 11.64 -10.58 -30.01
N GLY A 430 12.82 -10.23 -30.50
CA GLY A 430 13.02 -9.23 -31.55
C GLY A 430 12.81 -7.77 -31.11
N MET A 431 12.53 -7.46 -29.83
CA MET A 431 12.44 -6.07 -29.36
C MET A 431 13.45 -5.78 -28.24
N THR A 432 14.12 -4.63 -28.35
CA THR A 432 14.99 -4.10 -27.30
C THR A 432 14.39 -2.82 -26.73
N VAL A 433 14.40 -2.67 -25.41
CA VAL A 433 13.85 -1.50 -24.71
C VAL A 433 14.98 -0.82 -23.95
N LYS A 434 15.10 0.50 -24.10
CA LYS A 434 16.10 1.34 -23.41
C LYS A 434 15.40 2.56 -22.83
N ALA A 435 15.62 2.84 -21.55
CA ALA A 435 15.03 4.00 -20.90
C ALA A 435 16.11 5.01 -20.45
N ARG A 436 15.79 6.29 -20.59
CA ARG A 436 16.67 7.43 -20.33
C ARG A 436 16.06 8.33 -19.26
N ALA A 437 16.64 8.33 -18.06
CA ALA A 437 16.12 9.10 -16.93
C ALA A 437 16.19 10.62 -17.16
N THR A 438 17.29 11.10 -17.74
CA THR A 438 17.52 12.55 -17.96
C THR A 438 16.47 13.19 -18.87
N THR A 439 16.10 12.51 -19.95
CA THR A 439 15.09 13.00 -20.91
C THR A 439 13.67 12.49 -20.62
N ARG A 440 13.52 11.58 -19.64
CA ARG A 440 12.25 10.91 -19.29
C ARG A 440 11.64 10.16 -20.48
N GLU A 441 12.48 9.49 -21.24
CA GLU A 441 12.11 8.79 -22.48
C GLU A 441 12.36 7.29 -22.38
N VAL A 442 11.45 6.51 -22.95
CA VAL A 442 11.60 5.07 -23.19
C VAL A 442 11.61 4.83 -24.69
N MET A 443 12.70 4.25 -25.18
CA MET A 443 12.90 3.90 -26.58
C MET A 443 12.76 2.39 -26.74
N ALA A 444 11.80 1.94 -27.54
CA ALA A 444 11.62 0.55 -27.92
C ALA A 444 12.01 0.38 -29.40
N THR A 445 12.90 -0.55 -29.68
CA THR A 445 13.39 -0.87 -31.02
C THR A 445 12.99 -2.29 -31.35
N TYR A 446 12.06 -2.46 -32.29
CA TYR A 446 11.56 -3.76 -32.74
C TYR A 446 12.13 -4.12 -34.11
N SER A 447 12.81 -5.26 -34.22
CA SER A 447 13.41 -5.77 -35.45
C SER A 447 12.65 -6.98 -35.98
N ILE A 448 12.22 -6.92 -37.23
CA ILE A 448 11.65 -8.04 -37.99
C ILE A 448 12.46 -8.16 -39.28
N GLU A 449 13.18 -9.28 -39.47
CA GLU A 449 14.14 -9.45 -40.59
C GLU A 449 15.12 -8.27 -40.68
N ASP A 450 15.22 -7.61 -41.84
CA ASP A 450 16.10 -6.46 -42.09
C ASP A 450 15.49 -5.10 -41.70
N ILE A 451 14.33 -5.10 -41.02
CA ILE A 451 13.57 -3.87 -40.76
C ILE A 451 13.48 -3.58 -39.27
N VAL A 452 13.82 -2.35 -38.94
CA VAL A 452 13.80 -1.80 -37.59
C VAL A 452 12.69 -0.77 -37.46
N ILE A 453 11.82 -0.99 -36.48
CA ILE A 453 10.76 -0.07 -36.05
C ILE A 453 11.18 0.54 -34.72
N GLU A 454 11.29 1.86 -34.68
CA GLU A 454 11.59 2.61 -33.46
C GLU A 454 10.33 3.29 -32.92
N LEU A 455 10.14 3.18 -31.62
CA LEU A 455 9.08 3.81 -30.85
C LEU A 455 9.71 4.57 -29.67
N ILE A 456 9.29 5.82 -29.46
CA ILE A 456 9.75 6.68 -28.38
C ILE A 456 8.53 7.09 -27.56
N ILE A 457 8.54 6.73 -26.28
CA ILE A 457 7.52 7.12 -25.30
C ILE A 457 8.16 8.17 -24.40
N GLN A 458 7.61 9.38 -24.36
CA GLN A 458 8.14 10.48 -23.56
C GLN A 458 7.14 10.87 -22.47
N LEU A 459 7.62 10.90 -21.23
CA LEU A 459 6.83 11.34 -20.08
C LEU A 459 6.86 12.87 -19.98
N PRO A 460 5.71 13.53 -19.75
CA PRO A 460 5.64 14.99 -19.68
C PRO A 460 6.30 15.55 -18.41
N SER A 461 6.53 16.86 -18.42
CA SER A 461 7.11 17.58 -17.28
C SER A 461 6.27 17.47 -16.00
N ASN A 462 4.94 17.42 -16.15
CA ASN A 462 3.93 17.31 -15.11
C ASN A 462 3.37 15.88 -14.95
N TYR A 463 4.15 14.84 -15.28
CA TYR A 463 3.74 13.44 -15.12
C TYR A 463 3.26 13.14 -13.68
N PRO A 464 2.15 12.40 -13.46
CA PRO A 464 1.29 11.74 -14.43
C PRO A 464 0.02 12.54 -14.78
N LEU A 465 0.02 13.87 -14.74
CA LEU A 465 -1.16 14.69 -15.10
C LEU A 465 -1.26 14.96 -16.61
N GLY A 466 -0.14 15.30 -17.25
CA GLY A 466 -0.08 15.54 -18.69
C GLY A 466 -0.05 14.25 -19.50
N SER A 467 -0.54 14.29 -20.74
CA SER A 467 -0.60 13.13 -21.62
C SER A 467 0.80 12.65 -22.00
N ILE A 468 0.97 11.32 -22.08
CA ILE A 468 2.21 10.70 -22.53
C ILE A 468 2.28 10.81 -24.06
N THR A 469 3.40 11.32 -24.58
CA THR A 469 3.63 11.42 -26.01
C THR A 469 4.26 10.13 -26.51
N VAL A 470 3.69 9.58 -27.59
CA VAL A 470 4.19 8.36 -28.24
C VAL A 470 4.54 8.72 -29.67
N GLU A 471 5.83 8.77 -29.95
CA GLU A 471 6.39 9.01 -31.27
C GLU A 471 6.88 7.70 -31.87
N SER A 472 6.89 7.62 -33.20
CA SER A 472 7.47 6.49 -33.89
C SER A 472 8.25 6.98 -35.10
N GLY A 473 9.33 6.26 -35.40
CA GLY A 473 10.17 6.52 -36.56
C GLY A 473 9.49 6.14 -37.88
N ARG A 474 10.18 5.40 -38.73
CA ARG A 474 9.66 5.06 -40.06
C ARG A 474 8.58 3.97 -39.96
N ARG A 475 7.42 4.23 -40.58
CA ARG A 475 6.34 3.26 -40.76
C ARG A 475 6.78 2.07 -41.63
N VAL A 476 6.24 0.88 -41.34
CA VAL A 476 6.58 -0.36 -42.05
C VAL A 476 5.32 -1.16 -42.36
N GLY A 477 5.11 -1.60 -43.59
CA GLY A 477 4.16 -2.66 -43.97
C GLY A 477 2.68 -2.29 -44.00
N VAL A 478 2.26 -1.24 -43.28
CA VAL A 478 0.86 -0.91 -43.04
C VAL A 478 0.40 0.44 -43.61
N ALA A 479 -0.92 0.54 -43.84
CA ALA A 479 -1.56 1.79 -44.24
C ALA A 479 -1.47 2.84 -43.12
N VAL A 480 -1.46 4.13 -43.50
CA VAL A 480 -1.34 5.27 -42.55
C VAL A 480 -2.36 5.19 -41.43
N GLN A 481 -3.61 4.85 -41.76
CA GLN A 481 -4.69 4.79 -40.79
C GLN A 481 -4.49 3.68 -39.75
N GLN A 482 -4.02 2.51 -40.17
CA GLN A 482 -3.80 1.39 -39.27
C GLN A 482 -2.64 1.68 -38.30
N TRP A 483 -1.57 2.30 -38.78
CA TRP A 483 -0.46 2.74 -37.94
C TRP A 483 -0.91 3.77 -36.90
N ARG A 484 -1.66 4.80 -37.34
CA ARG A 484 -2.24 5.80 -36.44
C ARG A 484 -3.13 5.16 -35.37
N ASN A 485 -3.92 4.16 -35.73
CA ASN A 485 -4.77 3.45 -34.77
C ASN A 485 -3.94 2.69 -33.73
N TRP A 486 -2.84 2.04 -34.09
CA TRP A 486 -1.96 1.36 -33.11
C TRP A 486 -1.26 2.34 -32.18
N MET A 487 -0.75 3.45 -32.71
CA MET A 487 -0.16 4.52 -31.88
C MET A 487 -1.20 5.12 -30.93
N LEU A 488 -2.43 5.33 -31.43
CA LEU A 488 -3.54 5.82 -30.62
C LEU A 488 -3.93 4.81 -29.53
N GLN A 489 -3.97 3.51 -29.83
CA GLN A 489 -4.25 2.46 -28.84
C GLN A 489 -3.20 2.45 -27.74
N LEU A 490 -1.91 2.54 -28.09
CA LEU A 490 -0.83 2.60 -27.11
C LEU A 490 -0.90 3.88 -26.25
N SER A 491 -1.07 5.05 -26.88
CA SER A 491 -1.23 6.32 -26.15
C SER A 491 -2.47 6.31 -25.23
N THR A 492 -3.59 5.74 -25.71
CA THR A 492 -4.82 5.58 -24.92
C THR A 492 -4.61 4.64 -23.74
N TYR A 493 -3.94 3.50 -23.95
CA TYR A 493 -3.60 2.57 -22.88
C TYR A 493 -2.77 3.26 -21.80
N LEU A 494 -1.67 3.93 -22.18
CA LEU A 494 -0.75 4.57 -21.24
C LEU A 494 -1.34 5.80 -20.51
N THR A 495 -2.33 6.46 -21.12
CA THR A 495 -2.92 7.69 -20.56
C THR A 495 -4.19 7.43 -19.76
N HIS A 496 -5.02 6.47 -20.21
CA HIS A 496 -6.37 6.25 -19.68
C HIS A 496 -6.54 4.91 -18.98
N GLN A 497 -5.62 3.97 -19.17
CA GLN A 497 -5.60 2.71 -18.43
C GLN A 497 -4.47 2.78 -17.41
N ASN A 498 -4.70 2.32 -16.18
CA ASN A 498 -3.69 2.34 -15.11
C ASN A 498 -2.60 1.26 -15.34
N GLY A 499 -2.13 1.10 -16.58
CA GLY A 499 -1.15 0.10 -17.00
C GLY A 499 0.27 0.64 -17.07
N SER A 500 1.25 -0.26 -16.98
CA SER A 500 2.67 0.08 -17.07
C SER A 500 3.14 0.29 -18.52
N ILE A 501 4.27 0.99 -18.70
CA ILE A 501 4.88 1.14 -20.03
C ILE A 501 5.21 -0.23 -20.66
N MET A 502 5.70 -1.17 -19.87
CA MET A 502 6.08 -2.51 -20.35
C MET A 502 4.87 -3.33 -20.84
N GLU A 503 3.74 -3.29 -20.14
CA GLU A 503 2.49 -3.91 -20.60
C GLU A 503 1.98 -3.27 -21.89
N GLY A 504 2.07 -1.94 -21.99
CA GLY A 504 1.73 -1.20 -23.21
C GLY A 504 2.59 -1.63 -24.41
N LEU A 505 3.91 -1.74 -24.22
CA LEU A 505 4.84 -2.23 -25.24
C LEU A 505 4.56 -3.68 -25.64
N ALA A 506 4.22 -4.55 -24.69
CA ALA A 506 3.83 -5.93 -24.96
C ALA A 506 2.57 -6.02 -25.83
N LEU A 507 1.54 -5.23 -25.49
CA LEU A 507 0.29 -5.14 -26.27
C LEU A 507 0.56 -4.64 -27.69
N TRP A 508 1.37 -3.58 -27.81
CA TRP A 508 1.77 -3.04 -29.11
C TRP A 508 2.51 -4.08 -29.93
N LYS A 509 3.50 -4.77 -29.35
CA LYS A 509 4.24 -5.84 -30.02
C LYS A 509 3.31 -6.93 -30.54
N ASN A 510 2.41 -7.43 -29.70
CA ASN A 510 1.48 -8.49 -30.07
C ASN A 510 0.59 -8.09 -31.25
N ASN A 511 0.16 -6.82 -31.31
CA ASN A 511 -0.60 -6.29 -32.44
C ASN A 511 0.23 -6.24 -33.73
N VAL A 512 1.52 -5.89 -33.62
CA VAL A 512 2.46 -5.91 -34.74
C VAL A 512 2.70 -7.35 -35.20
N ASP A 513 3.01 -8.29 -34.30
CA ASP A 513 3.26 -9.70 -34.60
C ASP A 513 2.07 -10.35 -35.31
N LYS A 514 0.87 -10.22 -34.74
CA LYS A 514 -0.38 -10.73 -35.33
C LYS A 514 -0.63 -10.20 -36.74
N ARG A 515 -0.06 -9.05 -37.11
CA ARG A 515 -0.20 -8.50 -38.46
C ARG A 515 0.70 -9.20 -39.47
N PHE A 516 1.88 -9.63 -39.04
CA PHE A 516 2.85 -10.33 -39.89
C PHE A 516 2.68 -11.85 -39.86
N GLU A 517 1.98 -12.37 -38.84
CA GLU A 517 1.61 -13.78 -38.75
C GLU A 517 0.81 -14.23 -39.99
N GLY A 518 1.32 -15.23 -40.71
CA GLY A 518 0.69 -15.81 -41.89
C GLY A 518 0.87 -15.03 -43.20
N VAL A 519 1.70 -13.99 -43.25
CA VAL A 519 2.03 -13.31 -44.51
C VAL A 519 3.15 -14.08 -45.24
N GLU A 520 2.85 -14.63 -46.42
CA GLU A 520 3.84 -15.34 -47.25
C GLU A 520 4.89 -14.38 -47.84
N ASP A 521 6.14 -14.84 -47.93
CA ASP A 521 7.25 -14.10 -48.52
C ASP A 521 7.02 -13.77 -50.00
N CYS A 522 7.59 -12.65 -50.45
CA CYS A 522 7.67 -12.36 -51.88
C CYS A 522 8.62 -13.36 -52.57
N MET A 523 8.14 -14.09 -53.59
CA MET A 523 8.98 -15.06 -54.32
C MET A 523 10.11 -14.45 -55.18
N ILE A 524 10.26 -13.12 -55.20
CA ILE A 524 11.31 -12.43 -55.97
C ILE A 524 12.46 -12.00 -55.05
N CYS A 525 12.14 -11.32 -53.95
CA CYS A 525 13.14 -10.83 -53.01
C CYS A 525 13.24 -11.69 -51.74
N PHE A 526 12.44 -12.76 -51.62
CA PHE A 526 12.42 -13.70 -50.50
C PHE A 526 12.28 -13.04 -49.13
N SER A 527 11.52 -11.95 -49.06
CA SER A 527 11.21 -11.25 -47.81
C SER A 527 9.73 -10.92 -47.74
N VAL A 528 9.19 -10.92 -46.52
CA VAL A 528 7.82 -10.46 -46.23
C VAL A 528 7.67 -8.97 -46.53
N ILE A 529 8.73 -8.17 -46.38
CA ILE A 529 8.67 -6.73 -46.48
C ILE A 529 9.67 -6.19 -47.50
N HIS A 530 9.20 -5.35 -48.42
CA HIS A 530 10.05 -4.82 -49.47
C HIS A 530 11.11 -3.83 -48.94
N GLY A 531 12.40 -4.10 -49.16
CA GLY A 531 13.51 -3.33 -48.55
C GLY A 531 13.54 -1.82 -48.78
N PHE A 532 12.94 -1.30 -49.86
CA PHE A 532 12.95 0.16 -50.15
C PHE A 532 11.68 0.92 -49.77
N ASN A 533 10.52 0.28 -49.87
CA ASN A 533 9.22 0.96 -49.69
C ASN A 533 8.39 0.35 -48.57
N TYR A 534 8.96 -0.66 -47.90
CA TYR A 534 8.43 -1.32 -46.73
C TYR A 534 7.01 -1.85 -46.94
N SER A 535 6.60 -2.17 -48.16
CA SER A 535 5.26 -2.69 -48.44
C SER A 535 5.18 -4.20 -48.26
N LEU A 536 3.99 -4.71 -47.91
CA LEU A 536 3.68 -6.14 -47.89
C LEU A 536 3.39 -6.69 -49.29
N PRO A 537 3.55 -8.01 -49.53
CA PRO A 537 3.40 -8.61 -50.84
C PRO A 537 1.91 -8.84 -51.14
N LYS A 538 1.28 -7.80 -51.70
CA LYS A 538 -0.17 -7.77 -51.94
C LYS A 538 -0.61 -8.48 -53.23
N LYS A 539 0.30 -8.67 -54.20
CA LYS A 539 -0.05 -9.25 -55.51
C LYS A 539 0.13 -10.76 -55.45
N ALA A 540 -0.89 -11.50 -55.87
CA ALA A 540 -0.84 -12.96 -55.93
C ALA A 540 -0.90 -13.43 -57.38
N CYS A 541 -0.12 -14.46 -57.74
CA CYS A 541 -0.29 -15.13 -59.02
C CYS A 541 -1.67 -15.79 -59.08
N ARG A 542 -2.39 -15.65 -60.20
CA ARG A 542 -3.72 -16.24 -60.34
C ARG A 542 -3.70 -17.76 -60.32
N THR A 543 -2.62 -18.37 -60.83
CA THR A 543 -2.45 -19.82 -60.97
C THR A 543 -1.84 -20.44 -59.70
N CYS A 544 -0.61 -20.10 -59.34
CA CYS A 544 0.10 -20.74 -58.22
C CYS A 544 -0.13 -20.07 -56.86
N LYS A 545 -0.94 -18.99 -56.79
CA LYS A 545 -1.30 -18.22 -55.58
C LYS A 545 -0.16 -17.56 -54.80
N LYS A 546 1.10 -17.82 -55.16
CA LYS A 546 2.30 -17.19 -54.58
C LYS A 546 2.24 -15.67 -54.59
N LYS A 547 2.79 -15.05 -53.54
CA LYS A 547 2.74 -13.61 -53.28
C LYS A 547 3.97 -12.84 -53.78
N PHE A 548 3.77 -11.57 -54.10
CA PHE A 548 4.76 -10.66 -54.64
C PHE A 548 4.54 -9.21 -54.17
N HIS A 549 5.62 -8.47 -53.92
CA HIS A 549 5.55 -7.01 -53.79
C HIS A 549 5.24 -6.38 -55.14
N SER A 550 4.43 -5.31 -55.14
CA SER A 550 4.09 -4.61 -56.39
C SER A 550 5.34 -4.02 -57.06
N ALA A 551 6.31 -3.58 -56.27
CA ALA A 551 7.59 -3.06 -56.76
C ALA A 551 8.49 -4.16 -57.35
N CYS A 552 8.65 -5.30 -56.66
CA CYS A 552 9.39 -6.46 -57.20
C CYS A 552 8.80 -6.92 -58.54
N LEU A 553 7.47 -7.03 -58.62
CA LEU A 553 6.78 -7.47 -59.84
C LEU A 553 6.87 -6.44 -60.97
N GLY A 554 6.89 -5.15 -60.64
CA GLY A 554 7.13 -4.07 -61.58
C GLY A 554 8.54 -4.15 -62.16
N PHE A 555 9.56 -4.25 -61.30
CA PHE A 555 10.97 -4.31 -61.71
C PHE A 555 11.28 -5.56 -62.56
N PHE A 556 10.70 -6.71 -62.21
CA PHE A 556 10.87 -7.96 -62.95
C PHE A 556 10.27 -7.90 -64.37
N LYS A 557 9.18 -7.15 -64.56
CA LYS A 557 8.52 -6.94 -65.87
C LYS A 557 9.25 -5.96 -66.80
N TYR A 558 10.13 -5.12 -66.27
CA TYR A 558 10.92 -4.17 -67.08
C TYR A 558 12.30 -4.70 -67.48
N LYS A 559 12.74 -5.82 -66.88
CA LYS A 559 14.02 -6.48 -67.16
C LYS A 559 13.89 -7.80 -67.96
N ALA A 560 12.67 -8.27 -68.17
CA ALA A 560 12.32 -9.35 -69.10
C ALA A 560 11.70 -8.72 -70.35
#